data_AF-A0A101WV48-F1
#
_entry.id   AF-A0A101WV48-F1
#
_cell.length_a   1.000
_cell.length_b   1.000
_cell.length_c   1.000
_cell.angle_alpha   90.00
_cell.angle_beta   90.00
_cell.angle_gamma   90.00
#
_symmetry.space_group_name_H-M   'P 1'
#
loop_
_entity.id
_entity.type
_entity.pdbx_description
1 polymer ?
#
loop_
_entity_poly.entity_id
_entity_poly.type
_entity_poly.pdbx_seq_one_letter_code
_entity_poly.pdbx_strand_id
1 'polypeptide(L)'
;MEHKFYSNYTINYISTSGWKGTNYPSPVEGDVILPRSSSTYIVVQWDPYWQFGYTTSGTTGQWNVWIVTNPSGKNPSVTPNPSPNLGSSYAGLDGIGTGAFQPSPGDYICITVTYNPSTNALSGVAYDMNTGQSASFTQNLNGYYTPPGSGTYVFGVCAATGTGGAYANWGHCLR
;
A
#
# COMPACT_ATOMS: atom_id res chain seq x y z
N MET A 1 -16.08 -25.20 0.40
CA MET A 1 -15.72 -24.85 1.79
C MET A 1 -16.06 -23.38 1.95
N GLU A 2 -17.22 -23.07 2.55
CA GLU A 2 -17.66 -21.68 2.75
C GLU A 2 -16.88 -21.06 3.91
N HIS A 3 -16.09 -20.03 3.63
CA HIS A 3 -15.52 -19.18 4.68
C HIS A 3 -16.61 -18.22 5.17
N LYS A 4 -17.25 -18.57 6.28
CA LYS A 4 -18.13 -17.65 7.03
C LYS A 4 -17.25 -16.68 7.81
N PHE A 5 -17.28 -15.39 7.44
CA PHE A 5 -16.67 -14.31 8.22
C PHE A 5 -17.53 -14.03 9.45
N TYR A 6 -17.17 -14.62 10.59
CA TYR A 6 -17.92 -14.51 11.86
C TYR A 6 -17.47 -13.32 12.72
N SER A 7 -17.31 -12.10 12.20
CA SER A 7 -17.21 -10.90 13.07
C SER A 7 -17.30 -9.60 12.25
N ASN A 8 -18.13 -8.65 12.69
CA ASN A 8 -18.06 -7.26 12.24
C ASN A 8 -17.21 -6.48 13.26
N TYR A 9 -15.95 -6.19 12.93
CA TYR A 9 -15.04 -5.43 13.79
C TYR A 9 -14.98 -3.99 13.29
N THR A 10 -15.45 -3.03 14.10
CA THR A 10 -15.15 -1.61 13.87
C THR A 10 -13.77 -1.30 14.45
N ILE A 11 -12.82 -0.95 13.60
CA ILE A 11 -11.49 -0.49 14.00
C ILE A 11 -11.43 1.01 13.75
N ASN A 12 -11.12 1.78 14.79
CA ASN A 12 -10.85 3.21 14.62
C ASN A 12 -9.69 3.40 13.63
N TYR A 13 -9.82 4.34 12.71
CA TYR A 13 -8.77 4.62 11.74
C TYR A 13 -8.61 6.13 11.57
N ILE A 14 -7.47 6.51 11.00
CA ILE A 14 -7.27 7.80 10.36
C ILE A 14 -6.97 7.54 8.90
N SER A 15 -7.28 8.48 8.02
CA SER A 15 -6.89 8.42 6.61
C SER A 15 -5.71 9.36 6.35
N THR A 16 -4.95 9.15 5.27
CA THR A 16 -3.84 10.06 4.92
C THR A 16 -4.35 11.48 4.66
N SER A 17 -5.57 11.68 4.15
CA SER A 17 -6.21 13.00 4.06
C SER A 17 -6.44 13.70 5.41
N GLY A 18 -6.50 12.92 6.50
CA GLY A 18 -6.63 13.42 7.87
C GLY A 18 -5.30 13.84 8.53
N TRP A 19 -4.15 13.65 7.87
CA TRP A 19 -2.84 14.10 8.35
C TRP A 19 -2.73 15.63 8.28
N LYS A 20 -3.30 16.32 9.26
CA LYS A 20 -3.26 17.78 9.34
C LYS A 20 -1.84 18.27 9.66
N GLY A 21 -1.24 19.06 8.76
CA GLY A 21 -0.02 19.83 9.01
C GLY A 21 1.30 19.06 8.86
N THR A 22 1.27 17.85 8.28
CA THR A 22 2.45 17.04 7.95
C THR A 22 2.46 16.71 6.46
N ASN A 23 3.65 16.43 5.89
CA ASN A 23 3.75 15.93 4.52
C ASN A 23 3.16 14.51 4.43
N TYR A 24 2.49 14.21 3.31
CA TYR A 24 2.08 12.85 2.95
C TYR A 24 3.30 11.93 2.86
N PRO A 25 3.17 10.62 3.14
CA PRO A 25 4.30 9.71 3.04
C PRO A 25 4.81 9.62 1.60
N SER A 26 3.91 9.63 0.61
CA SER A 26 4.26 9.60 -0.82
C SER A 26 3.80 10.87 -1.56
N PRO A 27 4.51 11.32 -2.63
CA PRO A 27 3.98 12.35 -3.54
C PRO A 27 2.85 11.82 -4.44
N VAL A 28 2.73 10.50 -4.55
CA VAL A 28 1.70 9.81 -5.34
C VAL A 28 1.05 8.77 -4.44
N GLU A 29 -0.14 9.13 -3.97
CA GLU A 29 -1.02 8.26 -3.21
C GLU A 29 -2.47 8.76 -3.31
N GLY A 30 -3.41 7.83 -3.16
CA GLY A 30 -4.79 8.17 -2.80
C GLY A 30 -5.00 8.43 -1.30
N ASP A 31 -6.24 8.64 -0.90
CA ASP A 31 -6.61 8.68 0.51
C ASP A 31 -6.60 7.26 1.11
N VAL A 32 -5.55 6.93 1.86
CA VAL A 32 -5.32 5.59 2.40
C VAL A 32 -5.77 5.51 3.85
N ILE A 33 -6.55 4.48 4.17
CA ILE A 33 -7.00 4.20 5.53
C ILE A 33 -5.89 3.53 6.34
N LEU A 34 -5.59 4.09 7.51
CA LEU A 34 -4.59 3.63 8.46
C LEU A 34 -5.27 3.23 9.79
N PRO A 35 -5.54 1.93 10.00
CA PRO A 35 -6.21 1.43 11.19
C PRO A 35 -5.41 1.67 12.48
N ARG A 36 -6.10 1.83 13.60
CA ARG A 36 -5.48 1.79 14.92
C ARG A 36 -4.95 0.38 15.19
N SER A 37 -3.68 0.28 15.57
CA SER A 37 -3.05 -0.99 15.95
C SER A 37 -2.04 -0.76 17.08
N SER A 38 -2.01 -1.67 18.06
CA SER A 38 -1.00 -1.66 19.13
C SER A 38 0.40 -2.07 18.65
N SER A 39 0.51 -2.63 17.44
CA SER A 39 1.74 -3.09 16.82
C SER A 39 1.93 -2.45 15.46
N THR A 40 3.17 -2.42 14.97
CA THR A 40 3.44 -1.97 13.60
C THR A 40 2.81 -2.92 12.58
N TYR A 41 2.42 -2.39 11.43
CA TYR A 41 1.80 -3.17 10.36
C TYR A 41 2.25 -2.65 8.99
N ILE A 42 2.07 -3.49 7.98
CA ILE A 42 2.44 -3.19 6.59
C ILE A 42 1.21 -2.65 5.86
N VAL A 43 1.36 -1.56 5.12
CA VAL A 43 0.42 -1.08 4.12
C VAL A 43 1.06 -1.22 2.75
N VAL A 44 0.33 -1.79 1.81
CA VAL A 44 0.76 -1.94 0.41
C VAL A 44 -0.29 -1.28 -0.46
N GLN A 45 0.16 -0.41 -1.35
CA GLN A 45 -0.68 0.26 -2.32
C GLN A 45 -0.11 0.03 -3.70
N TRP A 46 -0.95 -0.41 -4.64
CA TRP A 46 -0.68 -0.27 -6.06
C TRP A 46 -1.31 1.03 -6.52
N ASP A 47 -0.50 1.93 -7.08
CA ASP A 47 -0.94 3.21 -7.62
C ASP A 47 -0.39 3.37 -9.05
N PRO A 48 -1.21 3.15 -10.08
CA PRO A 48 -0.77 3.24 -11.47
C PRO A 48 -0.57 4.67 -11.96
N TYR A 49 -0.85 5.69 -11.13
CA TYR A 49 -0.46 7.05 -11.45
C TYR A 49 1.07 7.19 -11.49
N TRP A 50 1.78 6.39 -10.68
CA TRP A 50 3.20 6.18 -10.87
C TRP A 50 3.52 5.69 -12.28
N GLN A 51 4.60 6.19 -12.86
CA GLN A 51 5.10 5.91 -14.22
C GLN A 51 4.32 6.55 -15.37
N PHE A 52 3.05 6.93 -15.17
CA PHE A 52 2.23 7.54 -16.23
C PHE A 52 1.86 9.00 -15.97
N GLY A 53 1.39 9.31 -14.76
CA GLY A 53 1.00 10.66 -14.35
C GLY A 53 2.06 11.39 -13.52
N TYR A 54 2.95 10.63 -12.86
CA TYR A 54 4.09 11.18 -12.15
C TYR A 54 5.26 10.20 -12.14
N THR A 55 6.45 10.73 -12.42
CA THR A 55 7.71 9.99 -12.42
C THR A 55 8.79 10.88 -11.84
N THR A 56 9.63 10.32 -10.98
CA THR A 56 10.80 11.00 -10.42
C THR A 56 11.96 10.02 -10.25
N SER A 57 13.17 10.55 -10.10
CA SER A 57 14.37 9.75 -9.84
C SER A 57 14.19 8.89 -8.59
N GLY A 58 14.60 7.62 -8.67
CA GLY A 58 14.46 6.65 -7.57
C GLY A 58 13.13 5.87 -7.58
N THR A 59 12.26 6.11 -8.56
CA THR A 59 11.03 5.32 -8.78
C THR A 59 11.17 4.47 -10.03
N THR A 60 10.73 3.22 -9.96
CA THR A 60 10.90 2.22 -11.03
C THR A 60 9.63 1.41 -11.32
N GLY A 61 8.59 1.56 -10.51
CA GLY A 61 7.34 0.83 -10.64
C GLY A 61 6.16 1.61 -10.06
N GLN A 62 5.11 0.88 -9.69
CA GLN A 62 3.79 1.41 -9.33
C GLN A 62 3.35 1.06 -7.91
N TRP A 63 4.29 0.71 -7.03
CA TRP A 63 3.98 0.22 -5.69
C TRP A 63 4.51 1.14 -4.61
N ASN A 64 3.67 1.40 -3.61
CA ASN A 64 4.08 1.98 -2.34
C ASN A 64 4.01 0.91 -1.25
N VAL A 65 5.03 0.86 -0.39
CA VAL A 65 5.09 0.00 0.79
C VAL A 65 5.44 0.85 2.00
N TRP A 66 4.55 0.84 2.99
CA TRP A 66 4.69 1.62 4.22
C TRP A 66 4.66 0.72 5.44
N ILE A 67 5.60 0.93 6.35
CA ILE A 67 5.55 0.34 7.68
C ILE A 67 4.94 1.38 8.62
N VAL A 68 3.75 1.08 9.13
CA VAL A 68 2.93 2.06 9.86
C VAL A 68 2.88 1.73 11.34
N THR A 69 3.05 2.76 12.17
CA THR A 69 2.83 2.70 13.62
C THR A 69 1.67 3.63 13.96
N ASN A 70 0.53 3.10 14.41
CA ASN A 70 -0.66 3.91 14.75
C ASN A 70 -1.37 3.45 16.05
N PRO A 71 -0.71 3.52 17.22
CA PRO A 71 -1.29 3.06 18.48
C PRO A 71 -2.45 3.94 18.96
N SER A 72 -2.49 5.22 18.58
CA SER A 72 -3.54 6.15 18.99
C SER A 72 -4.76 6.13 18.08
N GLY A 73 -4.60 5.70 16.82
CA GLY A 73 -5.62 5.84 15.77
C GLY A 73 -5.73 7.26 15.21
N LYS A 74 -4.80 8.17 15.56
CA LYS A 74 -4.89 9.60 15.23
C LYS A 74 -3.58 10.21 14.73
N ASN A 75 -2.43 9.72 15.21
CA ASN A 75 -1.12 10.25 14.86
C ASN A 75 -0.21 9.10 14.42
N PRO A 76 -0.41 8.58 13.20
CA PRO A 76 0.41 7.51 12.68
C PRO A 76 1.79 8.03 12.27
N SER A 77 2.77 7.15 12.23
CA SER A 77 4.06 7.39 11.58
C SER A 77 4.35 6.30 10.55
N VAL A 78 5.10 6.67 9.51
CA VAL A 78 5.53 5.78 8.42
C VAL A 78 7.04 5.66 8.44
N THR A 79 7.55 4.44 8.29
CA THR A 79 8.97 4.15 8.10
C THR A 79 9.20 3.30 6.84
N PRO A 80 10.42 3.34 6.27
CA PRO A 80 11.56 4.21 6.61
C PRO A 80 11.32 5.72 6.44
N ASN A 81 11.87 6.55 7.32
CA ASN A 81 11.85 8.02 7.19
C ASN A 81 13.26 8.55 7.51
N PRO A 82 13.96 9.17 6.55
CA PRO A 82 13.51 9.52 5.20
C PRO A 82 13.30 8.31 4.28
N SER A 83 12.54 8.49 3.21
CA SER A 83 12.36 7.46 2.18
C SER A 83 13.72 7.11 1.56
N PRO A 84 14.10 5.81 1.51
CA PRO A 84 15.37 5.39 0.93
C PRO A 84 15.49 5.70 -0.56
N ASN A 85 14.37 5.78 -1.27
CA ASN A 85 14.36 5.99 -2.72
C ASN A 85 13.91 7.40 -3.13
N LEU A 86 13.18 8.13 -2.27
CA LEU A 86 12.72 9.50 -2.55
C LEU A 86 13.38 10.59 -1.69
N GLY A 87 14.07 10.25 -0.61
CA GLY A 87 14.78 11.21 0.26
C GLY A 87 13.91 11.89 1.32
N SER A 88 14.37 13.06 1.78
CA SER A 88 13.97 13.67 3.07
C SER A 88 12.55 14.20 3.17
N SER A 89 11.86 14.39 2.05
CA SER A 89 10.50 14.93 2.04
C SER A 89 9.42 13.86 2.19
N TYR A 90 9.80 12.57 2.11
CA TYR A 90 8.91 11.42 1.99
C TYR A 90 9.30 10.30 2.95
N ALA A 91 8.42 9.32 3.11
CA ALA A 91 8.62 8.17 3.98
C ALA A 91 8.03 6.91 3.35
N GLY A 92 8.65 5.77 3.65
CA GLY A 92 8.30 4.50 3.04
C GLY A 92 9.12 4.22 1.78
N LEU A 93 8.67 3.23 1.04
CA LEU A 93 9.22 2.81 -0.24
C LEU A 93 8.18 3.08 -1.30
N ASP A 94 8.37 4.11 -2.10
CA ASP A 94 7.31 4.64 -2.98
C ASP A 94 7.67 4.49 -4.45
N GLY A 95 6.69 4.20 -5.31
CA GLY A 95 6.93 3.98 -6.74
C GLY A 95 7.97 2.90 -7.03
N ILE A 96 8.06 1.87 -6.17
CA ILE A 96 8.99 0.75 -6.33
C ILE A 96 8.44 -0.31 -7.28
N GLY A 97 9.33 -1.22 -7.68
CA GLY A 97 8.98 -2.40 -8.46
C GLY A 97 9.45 -2.33 -9.91
N THR A 98 8.86 -3.19 -10.73
CA THR A 98 9.20 -3.40 -12.14
C THR A 98 7.92 -3.60 -12.94
N GLY A 99 7.93 -3.13 -14.18
CA GLY A 99 6.73 -3.13 -15.02
C GLY A 99 5.76 -2.03 -14.59
N ALA A 100 4.92 -1.63 -15.53
CA ALA A 100 3.89 -0.62 -15.31
C ALA A 100 2.80 -0.82 -16.36
N PHE A 101 1.55 -0.58 -15.97
CA PHE A 101 0.44 -0.51 -16.90
C PHE A 101 -0.60 0.49 -16.42
N GLN A 102 -1.39 1.02 -17.37
CA GLN A 102 -2.49 1.93 -17.09
C GLN A 102 -3.79 1.17 -17.40
N PRO A 103 -4.57 0.77 -16.38
CA PRO A 103 -5.80 0.03 -16.61
C PRO A 103 -6.83 0.89 -17.35
N SER A 104 -7.56 0.28 -18.28
CA SER A 104 -8.70 0.89 -18.93
C SER A 104 -9.99 0.64 -18.14
N PRO A 105 -11.02 1.50 -18.30
CA PRO A 105 -12.33 1.24 -17.72
C PRO A 105 -12.86 -0.15 -18.14
N GLY A 106 -13.22 -0.97 -17.15
CA GLY A 106 -13.72 -2.34 -17.37
C GLY A 106 -12.66 -3.44 -17.32
N ASP A 107 -11.38 -3.10 -17.14
CA ASP A 107 -10.34 -4.10 -16.94
C ASP A 107 -10.43 -4.76 -15.56
N TYR A 108 -10.16 -6.07 -15.54
CA TYR A 108 -10.10 -6.85 -14.31
C TYR A 108 -8.66 -6.98 -13.86
N ILE A 109 -8.34 -6.34 -12.72
CA ILE A 109 -6.99 -6.37 -12.16
C ILE A 109 -6.93 -7.37 -11.01
N CYS A 110 -6.09 -8.38 -11.14
CA CYS A 110 -5.76 -9.31 -10.08
C CYS A 110 -4.58 -8.77 -9.28
N ILE A 111 -4.80 -8.45 -8.01
CA ILE A 111 -3.74 -8.03 -7.09
C ILE A 111 -3.46 -9.15 -6.11
N THR A 112 -2.20 -9.59 -6.06
CA THR A 112 -1.70 -10.54 -5.07
C THR A 112 -0.59 -9.88 -4.27
N VAL A 113 -0.65 -9.98 -2.94
CA VAL A 113 0.42 -9.54 -2.03
C VAL A 113 0.79 -10.71 -1.12
N THR A 114 2.08 -11.03 -1.06
CA THR A 114 2.60 -12.16 -0.29
C THR A 114 3.70 -11.67 0.65
N TYR A 115 3.53 -11.93 1.94
CA TYR A 115 4.55 -11.71 2.96
C TYR A 115 5.09 -13.05 3.47
N ASN A 116 6.40 -13.24 3.39
CA ASN A 116 7.10 -14.39 3.95
C ASN A 116 7.85 -13.97 5.24
N PRO A 117 7.38 -14.37 6.43
CA PRO A 117 8.01 -13.96 7.68
C PRO A 117 9.37 -14.63 7.93
N SER A 118 9.69 -15.76 7.28
CA SER A 118 10.97 -16.45 7.50
C SER A 118 12.15 -15.73 6.83
N THR A 119 11.89 -14.99 5.75
CA THR A 119 12.88 -14.18 5.04
C THR A 119 12.63 -12.68 5.18
N ASN A 120 11.56 -12.30 5.88
CA ASN A 120 11.04 -10.94 5.99
C ASN A 120 10.85 -10.26 4.61
N ALA A 121 10.44 -11.04 3.62
CA ALA A 121 10.26 -10.60 2.24
C ALA A 121 8.78 -10.34 1.96
N LEU A 122 8.50 -9.18 1.37
CA LEU A 122 7.19 -8.78 0.88
C LEU A 122 7.25 -8.71 -0.65
N SER A 123 6.24 -9.23 -1.31
CA SER A 123 6.11 -9.16 -2.76
C SER A 123 4.67 -8.84 -3.13
N GLY A 124 4.49 -8.23 -4.29
CA GLY A 124 3.17 -7.97 -4.84
C GLY A 124 3.18 -7.96 -6.36
N VAL A 125 2.05 -8.32 -6.94
CA VAL A 125 1.80 -8.32 -8.38
C VAL A 125 0.41 -7.77 -8.63
N ALA A 126 0.31 -6.85 -9.58
CA ALA A 126 -0.91 -6.33 -10.15
C ALA A 126 -0.87 -6.82 -11.59
N TYR A 127 -1.85 -7.66 -11.95
CA TYR A 127 -1.93 -8.30 -13.24
C TYR A 127 -3.24 -7.91 -13.89
N ASP A 128 -3.12 -7.25 -15.05
CA ASP A 128 -4.26 -6.97 -15.90
C ASP A 128 -4.65 -8.24 -16.65
N MET A 129 -5.79 -8.81 -16.25
CA MET A 129 -6.29 -10.07 -16.82
C MET A 129 -6.81 -9.89 -18.24
N ASN A 130 -7.05 -8.65 -18.68
CA ASN A 130 -7.54 -8.33 -20.01
C ASN A 130 -6.39 -8.18 -21.00
N THR A 131 -5.31 -7.51 -20.60
CA THR A 131 -4.18 -7.18 -21.49
C THR A 131 -2.96 -8.09 -21.29
N GLY A 132 -2.88 -8.81 -20.17
CA GLY A 132 -1.73 -9.61 -19.79
C GLY A 132 -0.54 -8.79 -19.26
N GLN A 133 -0.69 -7.48 -19.11
CA GLN A 133 0.34 -6.62 -18.53
C GLN A 133 0.43 -6.79 -17.01
N SER A 134 1.59 -6.52 -16.44
CA SER A 134 1.78 -6.60 -15.00
C SER A 134 2.76 -5.58 -14.46
N ALA A 135 2.54 -5.18 -13.21
CA ALA A 135 3.49 -4.46 -12.38
C ALA A 135 3.73 -5.25 -11.10
N SER A 136 4.98 -5.40 -10.69
CA SER A 136 5.34 -6.23 -9.53
C SER A 136 6.45 -5.62 -8.70
N PHE A 137 6.56 -6.04 -7.44
CA PHE A 137 7.71 -5.72 -6.61
C PHE A 137 8.12 -6.93 -5.75
N THR A 138 9.37 -6.90 -5.28
CA THR A 138 9.84 -7.75 -4.20
C THR A 138 10.78 -6.92 -3.34
N GLN A 139 10.52 -6.90 -2.04
CA GLN A 139 11.23 -6.08 -1.09
C GLN A 139 11.57 -6.87 0.16
N ASN A 140 12.81 -6.76 0.62
CA ASN A 140 13.21 -7.22 1.94
C ASN A 140 12.96 -6.09 2.96
N LEU A 141 12.27 -6.40 4.06
CA LEU A 141 11.90 -5.44 5.10
C LEU A 141 12.84 -5.46 6.31
N ASN A 142 13.99 -6.15 6.22
CA ASN A 142 14.98 -6.18 7.29
C ASN A 142 15.46 -4.78 7.66
N GLY A 143 15.49 -4.50 8.96
CA GLY A 143 15.80 -3.17 9.49
C GLY A 143 14.60 -2.21 9.54
N TYR A 144 13.48 -2.53 8.88
CA TYR A 144 12.26 -1.70 8.87
C TYR A 144 11.08 -2.36 9.57
N TYR A 145 10.93 -3.68 9.46
CA TYR A 145 9.83 -4.43 10.05
C TYR A 145 10.34 -5.68 10.75
N THR A 146 9.81 -5.95 11.94
CA THR A 146 10.08 -7.19 12.67
C THR A 146 8.89 -8.13 12.45
N PRO A 147 9.09 -9.33 11.89
CA PRO A 147 8.02 -10.30 11.71
C PRO A 147 7.31 -10.56 13.04
N PRO A 148 5.98 -10.45 13.10
CA PRO A 148 5.24 -10.78 14.31
C PRO A 148 5.31 -12.29 14.59
N GLY A 149 5.28 -12.66 15.87
CA GLY A 149 5.21 -14.06 16.29
C GLY A 149 3.88 -14.70 15.93
N SER A 150 3.84 -16.04 15.83
CA SER A 150 2.63 -16.80 15.46
C SER A 150 1.39 -16.37 16.24
N GLY A 151 0.30 -16.08 15.53
CA GLY A 151 -0.93 -15.59 16.13
C GLY A 151 -2.02 -15.32 15.10
N THR A 152 -3.08 -14.63 15.55
CA THR A 152 -4.16 -14.16 14.67
C THR A 152 -3.84 -12.76 14.16
N TYR A 153 -4.00 -12.56 12.86
CA TYR A 153 -3.78 -11.29 12.19
C TYR A 153 -5.07 -10.78 11.57
N VAL A 154 -5.25 -9.47 11.57
CA VAL A 154 -6.31 -8.80 10.83
C VAL A 154 -5.69 -8.19 9.58
N PHE A 155 -6.28 -8.47 8.43
CA PHE A 155 -5.95 -7.81 7.17
C PHE A 155 -7.21 -7.11 6.64
N GLY A 156 -6.98 -6.05 5.87
CA GLY A 156 -8.05 -5.30 5.21
C GLY A 156 -7.64 -4.97 3.79
N VAL A 157 -8.63 -4.87 2.91
CA VAL A 157 -8.46 -4.41 1.53
C VAL A 157 -9.39 -3.21 1.34
N CYS A 158 -8.86 -2.14 0.78
CA CYS A 158 -9.62 -0.95 0.49
C CYS A 158 -9.21 -0.37 -0.85
N ALA A 159 -10.09 0.43 -1.44
CA ALA A 159 -9.75 1.29 -2.56
C ALA A 159 -9.48 2.69 -2.01
N ALA A 160 -8.42 3.32 -2.49
CA ALA A 160 -8.12 4.72 -2.23
C ALA A 160 -8.45 5.52 -3.48
N THR A 161 -9.11 6.67 -3.33
CA THR A 161 -9.30 7.63 -4.42
C THR A 161 -8.18 8.65 -4.38
N GLY A 162 -7.63 9.01 -5.55
CA GLY A 162 -6.62 10.07 -5.66
C GLY A 162 -7.10 11.39 -5.08
N THR A 163 -6.17 12.23 -4.63
CA THR A 163 -6.42 13.61 -4.22
C THR A 163 -6.07 14.57 -5.37
N GLY A 164 -6.74 15.73 -5.45
CA GLY A 164 -6.28 16.83 -6.32
C GLY A 164 -6.37 16.64 -7.84
N GLY A 165 -7.24 15.77 -8.37
CA GLY A 165 -7.54 15.68 -9.81
C GLY A 165 -7.23 14.35 -10.49
N ALA A 166 -6.47 13.46 -9.84
CA ALA A 166 -6.17 12.11 -10.30
C ALA A 166 -7.20 11.09 -9.78
N TYR A 167 -8.48 11.28 -10.09
CA TYR A 167 -9.56 10.42 -9.59
C TYR A 167 -9.60 9.09 -10.34
N ALA A 168 -9.40 7.99 -9.61
CA ALA A 168 -9.69 6.64 -10.07
C ALA A 168 -11.16 6.29 -9.76
N ASN A 169 -11.92 5.82 -10.75
CA ASN A 169 -13.29 5.31 -10.57
C ASN A 169 -13.29 3.79 -10.64
N TRP A 170 -12.88 3.15 -9.55
CA TRP A 170 -12.69 1.70 -9.48
C TRP A 170 -13.61 1.09 -8.41
N GLY A 171 -14.08 -0.13 -8.66
CA GLY A 171 -14.75 -0.98 -7.67
C GLY A 171 -13.87 -2.18 -7.33
N HIS A 172 -13.87 -2.62 -6.07
CA HIS A 172 -13.18 -3.84 -5.66
C HIS A 172 -14.18 -4.99 -5.48
N CYS A 173 -13.72 -6.22 -5.76
CA CYS A 173 -14.46 -7.44 -5.45
C CYS A 173 -13.48 -8.43 -4.83
N LEU A 174 -13.78 -8.88 -3.62
CA LEU A 174 -13.04 -9.97 -2.97
C LEU A 174 -13.65 -11.29 -3.46
N ARG A 175 -12.84 -12.11 -4.13
CA ARG A 175 -13.21 -13.48 -4.49
C ARG A 175 -12.44 -14.48 -3.66
#